data_AF-A0A4Q5Z538-F1
#
_entry.id   AF-A0A4Q5Z538-F1
#
_cell.length_a   1.000
_cell.length_b   1.000
_cell.length_c   1.000
_cell.angle_alpha   90.00
_cell.angle_beta   90.00
_cell.angle_gamma   90.00
#
_symmetry.space_group_name_H-M   'P 1'
#
loop_
_entity.id
_entity.type
_entity.pdbx_description
1 polymer ?
#
loop_
_entity_poly.entity_id
_entity_poly.type
_entity_poly.pdbx_seq_one_letter_code
_entity_poly.pdbx_strand_id
1 'polypeptide(L)'
;MNIRDFYDNLTPEQIEEGNRKQLEENKRVYEEFTSAYKRGNCSLCNFPLTEFVSSKPCFHWFLRPHGIKKKHFQKYLSTPIGFFRFDSYLRWIANLNSPYKNINDIKSEMNPAKVIEYTIRYKNIEWSVSIGKTDRQGHPDTKNGNFPHFHIQMKVDNNVFIKFNDFHIPFSDEDIFTLRSMEEAPDRVVWKNTFGEGMSILEDDEALEQLDKLMTRTDDVENATFNTGTLIQMPEGETMDGETLSKAFKESKETGIPVRHILKKYFPQASFLTEITPGDSVPDISKRTPRK
;
A
#
# COMPACT_ATOMS: atom_id res chain seq x y z
N MET A 1 25.94 -15.02 11.19
CA MET A 1 24.81 -15.04 12.14
C MET A 1 23.55 -15.31 11.34
N ASN A 2 22.80 -16.37 11.69
CA ASN A 2 21.49 -16.60 11.08
C ASN A 2 20.53 -15.52 11.60
N ILE A 3 19.75 -14.88 10.73
CA ILE A 3 18.85 -13.80 11.15
C ILE A 3 17.74 -14.36 12.06
N ARG A 4 17.32 -15.60 11.84
CA ARG A 4 16.38 -16.30 12.71
C ARG A 4 16.88 -16.39 14.14
N ASP A 5 18.12 -16.84 14.33
CA ASP A 5 18.72 -17.00 15.65
C ASP A 5 18.75 -15.68 16.43
N PHE A 6 18.93 -14.53 15.74
CA PHE A 6 18.85 -13.23 16.38
C PHE A 6 17.46 -12.97 16.98
N TYR A 7 16.39 -13.19 16.20
CA TYR A 7 15.01 -12.95 16.66
C TYR A 7 14.54 -13.95 17.72
N ASP A 8 14.93 -15.23 17.61
CA ASP A 8 14.55 -16.26 18.59
C ASP A 8 15.23 -16.05 19.96
N ASN A 9 16.30 -15.27 20.04
CA ASN A 9 17.00 -14.94 21.28
C ASN A 9 16.51 -13.64 21.95
N LEU A 10 15.53 -12.93 21.38
CA LEU A 10 14.97 -11.74 22.01
C LEU A 10 14.02 -12.13 23.15
N THR A 11 14.14 -11.44 24.30
CA THR A 11 13.18 -11.60 25.40
C THR A 11 11.87 -10.87 25.09
N PRO A 12 10.75 -11.26 25.73
CA PRO A 12 9.48 -10.54 25.58
C PRO A 12 9.60 -9.03 25.83
N GLU A 13 10.38 -8.61 26.84
CA GLU A 13 10.60 -7.20 27.16
C GLU A 13 11.38 -6.48 26.06
N GLN A 14 12.37 -7.13 25.45
CA GLN A 14 13.12 -6.56 24.33
C GLN A 14 12.23 -6.39 23.09
N ILE A 15 11.34 -7.36 22.83
CA ILE A 15 10.37 -7.31 21.74
C ILE A 15 9.38 -6.17 21.97
N GLU A 16 8.78 -6.09 23.17
CA GLU A 16 7.82 -5.04 23.52
C GLU A 16 8.46 -3.65 23.41
N GLU A 17 9.65 -3.47 23.99
CA GLU A 17 10.36 -2.19 23.97
C GLU A 17 10.78 -1.80 22.54
N GLY A 18 11.22 -2.76 21.72
CA GLY A 18 11.54 -2.55 20.31
C GLY A 18 10.33 -2.09 19.51
N ASN A 19 9.20 -2.79 19.65
CA ASN A 19 7.94 -2.46 18.99
C ASN A 19 7.41 -1.10 19.43
N ARG A 20 7.48 -0.78 20.72
CA ARG A 20 7.08 0.51 21.27
C ARG A 20 7.90 1.65 20.68
N LYS A 21 9.24 1.53 20.69
CA LYS A 21 10.15 2.52 20.11
C LYS A 21 9.91 2.72 18.61
N GLN A 22 9.72 1.63 17.86
CA GLN A 22 9.44 1.72 16.43
C GLN A 22 8.11 2.45 16.18
N LEU A 23 7.07 2.15 16.95
CA LEU A 23 5.77 2.80 16.81
C LEU A 23 5.83 4.30 17.15
N GLU A 24 6.55 4.67 18.21
CA GLU A 24 6.77 6.07 18.60
C GLU A 24 7.53 6.85 17.52
N GLU A 25 8.59 6.25 16.97
CA GLU A 25 9.36 6.85 15.89
C GLU A 25 8.53 6.98 14.60
N ASN A 26 7.76 5.95 14.23
CA ASN A 26 6.86 5.99 13.08
C ASN A 26 5.84 7.14 13.22
N LYS A 27 5.26 7.32 14.41
CA LYS A 27 4.33 8.44 14.70
C LYS A 27 5.03 9.79 14.54
N ARG A 28 6.19 9.96 15.17
CA ARG A 28 6.96 11.22 15.10
C ARG A 28 7.31 11.59 13.66
N VAL A 29 7.87 10.65 12.89
CA VAL A 29 8.27 10.90 11.50
C VAL A 29 7.06 11.14 10.60
N TYR A 30 5.93 10.46 10.83
CA TYR A 30 4.70 10.71 10.10
C TYR A 30 4.08 12.08 10.43
N GLU A 31 4.14 12.53 11.67
CA GLU A 31 3.72 13.88 12.08
C GLU A 31 4.58 14.96 11.41
N GLU A 32 5.89 14.77 11.33
CA GLU A 32 6.81 15.65 10.60
C GLU A 32 6.48 15.67 9.10
N PHE A 33 6.22 14.50 8.52
CA PHE A 33 5.81 14.34 7.12
C PHE A 33 4.52 15.10 6.82
N THR A 34 3.45 14.83 7.57
CA THR A 34 2.14 15.47 7.36
C THR A 34 2.21 16.98 7.59
N SER A 35 2.98 17.42 8.59
CA SER A 35 3.18 18.85 8.88
C SER A 35 3.92 19.57 7.75
N ALA A 36 4.97 18.98 7.19
CA ALA A 36 5.69 19.54 6.04
C ALA A 36 4.79 19.59 4.79
N TYR A 37 4.06 18.50 4.52
CA TYR A 37 3.15 18.44 3.39
C TYR A 37 2.05 19.52 3.45
N LYS A 38 1.45 19.75 4.63
CA LYS A 38 0.46 20.82 4.83
C LYS A 38 1.01 22.22 4.53
N ARG A 39 2.32 22.44 4.70
CA ARG A 39 3.01 23.68 4.33
C ARG A 39 3.43 23.74 2.85
N GLY A 40 3.14 22.70 2.06
CA GLY A 40 3.55 22.59 0.66
C GLY A 40 5.01 22.17 0.47
N ASN A 41 5.67 21.66 1.51
CA ASN A 41 7.10 21.33 1.50
C ASN A 41 7.34 19.81 1.61
N CYS A 42 8.47 19.35 1.08
CA CYS A 42 8.96 18.00 1.30
C CYS A 42 9.55 17.87 2.72
N SER A 43 9.15 16.86 3.48
CA SER A 43 9.69 16.61 4.83
C SER A 43 11.16 16.21 4.87
N LEU A 44 11.70 15.70 3.76
CA LEU A 44 13.08 15.20 3.70
C LEU A 44 14.09 16.29 3.35
N CYS A 45 13.71 17.24 2.52
CA CYS A 45 14.62 18.29 2.03
C CYS A 45 14.16 19.71 2.32
N ASN A 46 12.96 19.90 2.88
CA ASN A 46 12.30 21.18 3.18
C ASN A 46 12.05 22.12 1.98
N PHE A 47 12.37 21.70 0.75
CA PHE A 47 12.00 22.45 -0.46
C PHE A 47 10.50 22.30 -0.76
N PRO A 48 9.90 23.27 -1.47
CA PRO A 48 8.54 23.14 -1.99
C PRO A 48 8.38 21.85 -2.81
N LEU A 49 7.25 21.15 -2.67
CA LEU A 49 6.97 19.92 -3.40
C LEU A 49 6.97 20.11 -4.93
N THR A 50 6.79 21.35 -5.39
CA THR A 50 6.78 21.75 -6.81
C THR A 50 8.17 22.11 -7.34
N GLU A 51 9.18 22.21 -6.49
CA GLU A 51 10.53 22.66 -6.84
C GLU A 51 11.49 21.48 -7.04
N PHE A 52 12.37 21.61 -8.03
CA PHE A 52 13.43 20.66 -8.34
C PHE A 52 14.80 21.32 -8.21
N VAL A 53 15.66 20.79 -7.33
CA VAL A 53 17.04 21.25 -7.13
C VAL A 53 18.01 20.13 -7.51
N SER A 54 18.60 20.19 -8.70
CA SER A 54 19.39 19.09 -9.28
C SER A 54 20.58 18.61 -8.42
N SER A 55 21.14 19.47 -7.57
CA SER A 55 22.25 19.16 -6.67
C SER A 55 21.80 18.45 -5.38
N LYS A 56 20.49 18.36 -5.11
CA LYS A 56 19.91 17.76 -3.90
C LYS A 56 18.82 16.74 -4.26
N PRO A 57 19.21 15.51 -4.69
CA PRO A 57 18.27 14.43 -4.94
C PRO A 57 17.42 14.11 -3.71
N CYS A 58 16.12 13.87 -3.94
CA CYS A 58 15.15 13.63 -2.89
C CYS A 58 13.94 12.85 -3.44
N PHE A 59 13.22 12.12 -2.59
CA PHE A 59 12.03 11.35 -2.99
C PHE A 59 10.92 12.22 -3.59
N HIS A 60 10.79 13.50 -3.22
CA HIS A 60 9.74 14.36 -3.80
C HIS A 60 9.90 14.57 -5.32
N TRP A 61 11.07 14.25 -5.88
CA TRP A 61 11.27 14.23 -7.33
C TRP A 61 10.30 13.28 -8.04
N PHE A 62 9.85 12.21 -7.37
CA PHE A 62 8.84 11.30 -7.87
C PHE A 62 7.44 11.93 -7.93
N LEU A 63 7.21 13.07 -7.29
CA LEU A 63 5.98 13.88 -7.44
C LEU A 63 6.00 14.79 -8.68
N ARG A 64 7.05 14.67 -9.51
CA ARG A 64 7.25 15.41 -10.75
C ARG A 64 7.19 16.95 -10.59
N PRO A 65 8.05 17.55 -9.74
CA PRO A 65 8.21 19.00 -9.70
C PRO A 65 8.58 19.58 -11.07
N HIS A 66 8.33 20.88 -11.27
CA HIS A 66 8.55 21.52 -12.57
C HIS A 66 10.01 21.39 -13.02
N GLY A 67 10.22 21.07 -14.29
CA GLY A 67 11.56 20.96 -14.90
C GLY A 67 12.28 19.62 -14.68
N ILE A 68 11.75 18.71 -13.87
CA ILE A 68 12.37 17.38 -13.73
C ILE A 68 12.24 16.54 -15.01
N LYS A 69 13.30 15.82 -15.35
CA LYS A 69 13.39 14.94 -16.52
C LYS A 69 13.96 13.59 -16.09
N LYS A 70 13.63 12.52 -16.82
CA LYS A 70 14.15 11.17 -16.56
C LYS A 70 15.68 11.11 -16.37
N LYS A 71 16.45 11.91 -17.13
CA LYS A 71 17.93 11.97 -16.98
C LYS A 71 18.40 12.37 -15.57
N HIS A 72 17.61 13.12 -14.81
CA HIS A 72 17.97 13.52 -13.45
C HIS A 72 17.94 12.34 -12.48
N PHE A 73 17.14 11.30 -12.78
CA PHE A 73 17.09 10.08 -11.99
C PHE A 73 18.30 9.17 -12.22
N GLN A 74 19.03 9.28 -13.33
CA GLN A 74 20.12 8.36 -13.67
C GLN A 74 21.20 8.26 -12.59
N LYS A 75 21.72 9.40 -12.12
CA LYS A 75 22.74 9.43 -11.07
C LYS A 75 22.14 9.15 -9.68
N TYR A 76 20.91 9.59 -9.45
CA TYR A 76 20.25 9.42 -8.16
C TYR A 76 19.95 7.95 -7.87
N LEU A 77 19.46 7.22 -8.88
CA LEU A 77 19.03 5.83 -8.78
C LEU A 77 20.15 4.82 -9.06
N SER A 78 21.37 5.27 -9.35
CA SER A 78 22.54 4.39 -9.48
C SER A 78 23.16 4.02 -8.13
N THR A 79 22.68 4.61 -7.03
CA THR A 79 23.13 4.36 -5.65
C THR A 79 21.95 3.96 -4.78
N PRO A 80 22.16 3.25 -3.65
CA PRO A 80 21.08 2.86 -2.77
C PRO A 80 20.34 4.08 -2.23
N ILE A 81 19.01 4.09 -2.40
CA ILE A 81 18.15 5.17 -1.91
C ILE A 81 17.34 4.79 -0.66
N GLY A 82 17.41 3.52 -0.23
CA GLY A 82 16.58 2.95 0.83
C GLY A 82 15.17 2.65 0.32
N PHE A 83 14.95 1.42 -0.12
CA PHE A 83 13.68 0.93 -0.65
C PHE A 83 12.53 1.11 0.35
N PHE A 84 12.66 0.65 1.59
CA PHE A 84 11.54 0.71 2.55
C PHE A 84 11.18 2.13 2.97
N ARG A 85 12.18 3.02 3.06
CA ARG A 85 11.98 4.45 3.31
C ARG A 85 11.31 5.14 2.14
N PHE A 86 11.72 4.78 0.92
CA PHE A 86 11.13 5.28 -0.31
C PHE A 86 9.68 4.81 -0.48
N ASP A 87 9.41 3.53 -0.22
CA ASP A 87 8.07 2.94 -0.23
C ASP A 87 7.14 3.65 0.76
N SER A 88 7.59 3.80 2.02
CA SER A 88 6.84 4.53 3.05
C SER A 88 6.48 5.95 2.59
N TYR A 89 7.42 6.66 1.96
CA TYR A 89 7.17 8.01 1.45
C TYR A 89 6.07 8.03 0.38
N LEU A 90 6.11 7.13 -0.60
CA LEU A 90 5.09 7.07 -1.66
C LEU A 90 3.71 6.68 -1.10
N ARG A 91 3.68 5.68 -0.21
CA ARG A 91 2.45 5.21 0.45
C ARG A 91 1.82 6.32 1.29
N TRP A 92 2.61 7.04 2.08
CA TRP A 92 2.10 8.17 2.87
C TRP A 92 1.54 9.26 1.96
N ILE A 93 2.22 9.63 0.87
CA ILE A 93 1.69 10.61 -0.11
C ILE A 93 0.33 10.18 -0.66
N ALA A 94 0.16 8.90 -0.99
CA ALA A 94 -1.08 8.37 -1.55
C ALA A 94 -2.23 8.32 -0.53
N ASN A 95 -1.93 8.07 0.74
CA ASN A 95 -2.92 7.95 1.81
C ASN A 95 -3.33 9.28 2.46
N LEU A 96 -2.62 10.39 2.21
CA LEU A 96 -2.91 11.70 2.84
C LEU A 96 -4.37 12.17 2.71
N ASN A 97 -5.02 11.87 1.58
CA ASN A 97 -6.39 12.33 1.29
C ASN A 97 -7.42 11.19 1.17
N SER A 98 -6.96 9.98 0.90
CA SER A 98 -7.85 8.82 0.64
C SER A 98 -7.13 7.55 1.10
N PRO A 99 -7.27 7.17 2.38
CA PRO A 99 -6.67 5.97 2.93
C PRO A 99 -7.05 4.73 2.11
N TYR A 100 -6.10 3.82 1.90
CA TYR A 100 -6.22 2.53 1.21
C TYR A 100 -6.47 2.62 -0.30
N LYS A 101 -7.44 3.45 -0.72
CA LYS A 101 -7.98 3.59 -2.09
C LYS A 101 -6.92 3.67 -3.18
N ASN A 102 -5.81 4.33 -2.87
CA ASN A 102 -4.79 4.68 -3.86
C ASN A 102 -3.66 3.65 -3.98
N ILE A 103 -3.69 2.54 -3.24
CA ILE A 103 -2.62 1.55 -3.22
C ILE A 103 -3.21 0.15 -3.41
N ASN A 104 -2.83 -0.51 -4.50
CA ASN A 104 -3.10 -1.93 -4.70
C ASN A 104 -1.82 -2.74 -4.47
N ASP A 105 -1.81 -3.45 -3.35
CA ASP A 105 -0.75 -4.34 -2.88
C ASP A 105 -1.30 -5.70 -2.41
N ILE A 106 -2.44 -6.12 -2.97
CA ILE A 106 -3.07 -7.42 -2.70
C ILE A 106 -2.15 -8.55 -3.16
N LYS A 107 -1.76 -9.45 -2.25
CA LYS A 107 -0.81 -10.52 -2.56
C LYS A 107 -1.36 -11.52 -3.56
N SER A 108 -2.65 -11.81 -3.50
CA SER A 108 -3.31 -12.74 -4.46
C SER A 108 -3.34 -12.22 -5.90
N GLU A 109 -3.23 -10.90 -6.13
CA GLU A 109 -3.16 -10.30 -7.47
C GLU A 109 -1.74 -10.23 -8.04
N MET A 110 -0.72 -10.36 -7.18
CA MET A 110 0.69 -10.33 -7.55
C MET A 110 1.07 -11.50 -8.45
N ASN A 111 2.06 -11.29 -9.31
CA ASN A 111 2.66 -12.41 -10.04
C ASN A 111 3.42 -13.35 -9.06
N PRO A 112 3.19 -14.68 -9.07
CA PRO A 112 3.85 -15.64 -8.14
C PRO A 112 5.38 -15.70 -8.20
N ALA A 113 5.99 -15.16 -9.26
CA ALA A 113 7.44 -15.00 -9.39
C ALA A 113 8.00 -13.77 -8.63
N LYS A 114 7.12 -12.95 -8.06
CA LYS A 114 7.45 -11.73 -7.34
C LYS A 114 7.43 -11.95 -5.84
N VAL A 115 8.25 -11.16 -5.16
CA VAL A 115 8.31 -11.06 -3.70
C VAL A 115 7.53 -9.85 -3.24
N ILE A 116 7.65 -8.74 -3.98
CA ILE A 116 6.90 -7.51 -3.76
C ILE A 116 6.46 -7.00 -5.14
N GLU A 117 5.17 -6.74 -5.30
CA GLU A 117 4.61 -6.13 -6.49
C GLU A 117 3.35 -5.35 -6.10
N TYR A 118 3.31 -4.06 -6.41
CA TYR A 118 2.17 -3.20 -6.07
C TYR A 118 2.12 -1.98 -6.98
N THR A 119 0.98 -1.29 -6.97
CA THR A 119 0.81 -0.01 -7.67
C THR A 119 0.17 1.03 -6.76
N ILE A 120 0.73 2.25 -6.79
CA ILE A 120 0.32 3.41 -6.01
C ILE A 120 -0.09 4.52 -6.97
N ARG A 121 -1.24 5.16 -6.72
CA ARG A 121 -1.71 6.32 -7.47
C ARG A 121 -1.70 7.57 -6.60
N TYR A 122 -1.28 8.69 -7.16
CA TYR A 122 -1.41 10.00 -6.53
C TYR A 122 -1.64 11.07 -7.59
N LYS A 123 -2.84 11.67 -7.57
CA LYS A 123 -3.29 12.61 -8.61
C LYS A 123 -3.14 11.96 -9.99
N ASN A 124 -2.39 12.58 -10.88
CA ASN A 124 -2.10 12.09 -12.24
C ASN A 124 -0.84 11.21 -12.33
N ILE A 125 -0.25 10.84 -11.20
CA ILE A 125 0.98 10.04 -11.14
C ILE A 125 0.63 8.63 -10.66
N GLU A 126 1.24 7.63 -11.29
CA GLU A 126 1.18 6.24 -10.87
C GLU A 126 2.61 5.70 -10.73
N TRP A 127 2.89 5.06 -9.59
CA TRP A 127 4.14 4.34 -9.34
C TRP A 127 3.84 2.87 -9.19
N SER A 128 4.57 2.03 -9.91
CA SER A 128 4.45 0.58 -9.79
C SER A 128 5.79 0.01 -9.46
N VAL A 129 5.86 -0.80 -8.41
CA VAL A 129 7.10 -1.39 -7.91
C VAL A 129 7.05 -2.89 -8.16
N SER A 130 8.19 -3.46 -8.53
CA SER A 130 8.33 -4.89 -8.77
C SER A 130 9.69 -5.37 -8.29
N ILE A 131 9.68 -6.39 -7.43
CA ILE A 131 10.86 -7.12 -6.93
C ILE A 131 10.62 -8.60 -7.20
N GLY A 132 11.37 -9.16 -8.14
CA GLY A 132 11.39 -10.59 -8.42
C GLY A 132 12.18 -11.39 -7.38
N LYS A 133 11.92 -12.70 -7.31
CA LYS A 133 12.69 -13.61 -6.43
C LYS A 133 14.19 -13.54 -6.70
N THR A 134 14.59 -13.46 -7.96
CA THR A 134 16.01 -13.37 -8.40
C THR A 134 16.59 -11.96 -8.28
N ASP A 135 15.77 -10.91 -8.34
CA ASP A 135 16.24 -9.53 -8.21
C ASP A 135 16.90 -9.28 -6.83
N ARG A 136 16.54 -10.06 -5.80
CA ARG A 136 17.15 -10.01 -4.46
C ARG A 136 18.58 -10.52 -4.38
N GLN A 137 19.00 -11.37 -5.33
CA GLN A 137 20.37 -11.86 -5.44
C GLN A 137 21.16 -11.07 -6.49
N GLY A 138 20.46 -10.43 -7.43
CA GLY A 138 21.04 -9.92 -8.66
C GLY A 138 21.14 -11.00 -9.73
N HIS A 139 21.48 -10.59 -10.94
CA HIS A 139 21.62 -11.46 -12.11
C HIS A 139 23.10 -11.55 -12.52
N PRO A 140 23.88 -12.53 -12.01
CA PRO A 140 25.35 -12.55 -12.11
C PRO A 140 25.86 -12.47 -13.55
N ASP A 141 25.16 -13.08 -14.49
CA ASP A 141 25.55 -13.15 -15.91
C ASP A 141 25.19 -11.90 -16.71
N THR A 142 24.64 -10.87 -16.06
CA THR A 142 24.21 -9.64 -16.73
C THR A 142 25.13 -8.48 -16.42
N LYS A 143 25.36 -7.60 -17.40
CA LYS A 143 26.14 -6.36 -17.18
C LYS A 143 25.40 -5.34 -16.31
N ASN A 144 24.06 -5.37 -16.32
CA ASN A 144 23.19 -4.45 -15.60
C ASN A 144 22.26 -5.25 -14.68
N GLY A 145 22.29 -4.95 -13.38
CA GLY A 145 21.48 -5.66 -12.40
C GLY A 145 22.11 -6.93 -11.83
N ASN A 146 23.44 -7.07 -11.91
CA ASN A 146 24.20 -8.16 -11.28
C ASN A 146 24.35 -8.02 -9.75
N PHE A 147 23.67 -7.04 -9.15
CA PHE A 147 23.58 -6.81 -7.72
C PHE A 147 22.11 -6.85 -7.29
N PRO A 148 21.80 -7.08 -6.01
CA PRO A 148 20.45 -6.99 -5.48
C PRO A 148 19.78 -5.63 -5.76
N HIS A 149 18.60 -5.62 -6.39
CA HIS A 149 17.93 -4.39 -6.81
C HIS A 149 16.41 -4.51 -6.84
N PHE A 150 15.74 -3.37 -6.98
CA PHE A 150 14.32 -3.28 -7.29
C PHE A 150 14.07 -2.46 -8.56
N HIS A 151 12.86 -2.59 -9.09
CA HIS A 151 12.39 -1.85 -10.24
C HIS A 151 11.18 -0.98 -9.89
N ILE A 152 11.12 0.19 -10.53
CA ILE A 152 9.96 1.08 -10.48
C ILE A 152 9.57 1.51 -11.90
N GLN A 153 8.27 1.55 -12.16
CA GLN A 153 7.68 2.29 -13.26
C GLN A 153 7.00 3.53 -12.69
N MET A 154 7.10 4.64 -13.40
CA MET A 154 6.36 5.86 -13.11
C MET A 154 5.61 6.30 -14.36
N LYS A 155 4.29 6.45 -14.25
CA LYS A 155 3.45 7.09 -15.27
C LYS A 155 3.00 8.46 -14.80
N VAL A 156 2.83 9.38 -15.74
CA VAL A 156 2.31 10.73 -15.52
C VAL A 156 1.28 10.98 -16.60
N ASP A 157 0.05 11.32 -16.23
CA ASP A 157 -1.06 11.46 -17.17
C ASP A 157 -1.21 10.20 -18.04
N ASN A 158 -1.11 9.02 -17.42
CA ASN A 158 -1.07 7.68 -18.05
C ASN A 158 0.08 7.43 -19.05
N ASN A 159 1.00 8.37 -19.22
CA ASN A 159 2.17 8.23 -20.09
C ASN A 159 3.38 7.73 -19.28
N VAL A 160 4.07 6.71 -19.77
CA VAL A 160 5.24 6.15 -19.09
C VAL A 160 6.39 7.16 -19.11
N PHE A 161 6.77 7.64 -17.92
CA PHE A 161 7.88 8.56 -17.68
C PHE A 161 9.16 7.81 -17.31
N ILE A 162 9.05 6.80 -16.43
CA ILE A 162 10.11 5.83 -16.10
C ILE A 162 9.56 4.43 -16.38
N LYS A 163 10.27 3.61 -17.15
CA LYS A 163 9.97 2.20 -17.40
C LYS A 163 10.63 1.32 -16.33
N PHE A 164 10.05 0.17 -16.00
CA PHE A 164 10.66 -0.82 -15.10
C PHE A 164 12.12 -1.15 -15.44
N ASN A 165 12.45 -1.25 -16.73
CA ASN A 165 13.79 -1.62 -17.19
C ASN A 165 14.77 -0.44 -17.28
N ASP A 166 14.34 0.79 -16.97
CA ASP A 166 15.22 1.97 -17.08
C ASP A 166 16.30 1.97 -16.00
N PHE A 167 15.96 1.50 -14.79
CA PHE A 167 16.85 1.52 -13.63
C PHE A 167 16.80 0.17 -12.89
N HIS A 168 17.98 -0.30 -12.46
CA HIS A 168 18.13 -1.38 -11.49
C HIS A 168 18.58 -0.68 -10.20
N ILE A 169 17.63 -0.34 -9.34
CA ILE A 169 17.91 0.51 -8.17
C ILE A 169 18.47 -0.39 -7.08
N PRO A 170 19.74 -0.21 -6.66
CA PRO A 170 20.35 -1.09 -5.68
C PRO A 170 19.66 -0.97 -4.33
N PHE A 171 19.51 -2.09 -3.63
CA PHE A 171 19.12 -2.10 -2.24
C PHE A 171 20.25 -1.55 -1.34
N SER A 172 19.88 -0.91 -0.24
CA SER A 172 20.83 -0.63 0.85
C SER A 172 21.07 -1.88 1.71
N ASP A 173 22.09 -1.86 2.56
CA ASP A 173 22.33 -2.95 3.52
C ASP A 173 21.13 -3.15 4.46
N GLU A 174 20.48 -2.05 4.86
CA GLU A 174 19.25 -2.07 5.67
C GLU A 174 18.08 -2.72 4.92
N ASP A 175 17.92 -2.41 3.63
CA ASP A 175 16.88 -3.04 2.80
C ASP A 175 17.12 -4.55 2.69
N ILE A 176 18.37 -4.98 2.46
CA ILE A 176 18.73 -6.39 2.39
C ILE A 176 18.47 -7.09 3.72
N PHE A 177 18.84 -6.47 4.84
CA PHE A 177 18.58 -7.00 6.17
C PHE A 177 17.08 -7.19 6.43
N THR A 178 16.26 -6.20 6.10
CA THR A 178 14.80 -6.25 6.27
C THR A 178 14.17 -7.32 5.38
N LEU A 179 14.54 -7.36 4.09
CA LEU A 179 14.04 -8.38 3.16
C LEU A 179 14.38 -9.80 3.62
N ARG A 180 15.60 -10.02 4.13
CA ARG A 180 16.00 -11.33 4.66
C ARG A 180 15.30 -11.64 5.98
N SER A 181 15.06 -10.66 6.83
CA SER A 181 14.29 -10.84 8.07
C SER A 181 12.87 -11.34 7.78
N MET A 182 12.21 -10.76 6.77
CA MET A 182 10.89 -11.17 6.33
C MET A 182 10.87 -12.59 5.73
N GLU A 183 11.97 -13.04 5.12
CA GLU A 183 12.06 -14.39 4.53
C GLU A 183 12.50 -15.47 5.53
N GLU A 184 13.52 -15.19 6.34
CA GLU A 184 14.13 -16.15 7.27
C GLU A 184 13.35 -16.26 8.60
N ALA A 185 12.56 -15.24 8.96
CA ALA A 185 11.78 -15.22 10.19
C ALA A 185 10.36 -14.65 10.04
N PRO A 186 9.54 -15.17 9.10
CA PRO A 186 8.22 -14.60 8.75
C PRO A 186 7.19 -14.63 9.90
N ASP A 187 7.31 -15.57 10.84
CA ASP A 187 6.48 -15.68 12.05
C ASP A 187 6.99 -14.86 13.24
N ARG A 188 8.16 -14.22 13.10
CA ARG A 188 8.74 -13.33 14.12
C ARG A 188 8.71 -11.87 13.71
N VAL A 189 8.87 -11.60 12.41
CA VAL A 189 8.92 -10.26 11.85
C VAL A 189 7.69 -10.00 11.01
N VAL A 190 6.89 -9.03 11.47
CA VAL A 190 5.74 -8.54 10.71
C VAL A 190 6.10 -7.16 10.15
N TRP A 191 6.23 -7.07 8.83
CA TRP A 191 6.33 -5.77 8.18
C TRP A 191 4.94 -5.14 8.07
N LYS A 192 4.78 -3.91 8.58
CA LYS A 192 3.54 -3.14 8.48
C LYS A 192 3.83 -1.78 7.87
N ASN A 193 2.98 -1.33 6.96
CA ASN A 193 3.08 -0.02 6.35
C ASN A 193 2.34 0.99 7.22
N THR A 194 2.87 1.30 8.42
CA THR A 194 2.21 2.21 9.37
C THR A 194 1.85 3.53 8.68
N PHE A 195 0.56 3.92 8.69
CA PHE A 195 -0.02 5.07 7.97
C PHE A 195 0.01 5.01 6.43
N GLY A 196 0.55 3.94 5.86
CA GLY A 196 0.77 3.69 4.44
C GLY A 196 0.08 2.41 3.93
N GLU A 197 -0.90 1.88 4.67
CA GLU A 197 -1.62 0.65 4.31
C GLU A 197 -2.39 0.80 3.00
N GLY A 198 -2.38 -0.26 2.20
CA GLY A 198 -3.12 -0.38 0.94
C GLY A 198 -4.24 -1.41 1.02
N MET A 199 -4.63 -1.95 -0.13
CA MET A 199 -5.68 -2.96 -0.25
C MET A 199 -5.31 -4.33 0.32
N SER A 200 -4.04 -4.58 0.66
CA SER A 200 -3.64 -5.77 1.43
C SER A 200 -4.34 -5.87 2.80
N ILE A 201 -4.94 -4.77 3.29
CA ILE A 201 -5.80 -4.78 4.47
C ILE A 201 -6.99 -5.76 4.34
N LEU A 202 -7.40 -6.08 3.11
CA LEU A 202 -8.45 -7.06 2.82
C LEU A 202 -8.00 -8.51 3.00
N GLU A 203 -6.71 -8.75 3.25
CA GLU A 203 -6.15 -10.09 3.51
C GLU A 203 -5.90 -10.33 5.01
N ASP A 204 -6.32 -9.39 5.88
CA ASP A 204 -6.21 -9.45 7.34
C ASP A 204 -7.62 -9.48 7.96
N ASP A 205 -8.03 -10.66 8.46
CA ASP A 205 -9.39 -10.89 8.99
C ASP A 205 -9.73 -9.97 10.18
N GLU A 206 -8.77 -9.69 11.07
CA GLU A 206 -9.01 -8.82 12.23
C GLU A 206 -9.19 -7.37 11.76
N ALA A 207 -8.36 -6.93 10.83
CA ALA A 207 -8.48 -5.60 10.25
C ALA A 207 -9.78 -5.43 9.46
N LEU A 208 -10.21 -6.45 8.71
CA LEU A 208 -11.47 -6.48 7.99
C LEU A 208 -12.67 -6.32 8.93
N GLU A 209 -12.66 -7.01 10.08
CA GLU A 209 -13.76 -6.90 11.06
C GLU A 209 -13.87 -5.47 11.61
N GLN A 210 -12.73 -4.83 11.92
CA GLN A 210 -12.71 -3.44 12.37
C GLN A 210 -13.12 -2.47 11.26
N LEU A 211 -12.65 -2.71 10.03
CA LEU A 211 -13.01 -1.91 8.86
C LEU A 211 -14.52 -1.97 8.60
N ASP A 212 -15.13 -3.14 8.70
CA ASP A 212 -16.58 -3.33 8.48
C ASP A 212 -17.46 -2.52 9.44
N LYS A 213 -16.96 -2.28 10.66
CA LYS A 213 -17.63 -1.44 11.68
C LYS A 213 -17.50 0.05 11.37
N LEU A 214 -16.44 0.47 10.68
CA LEU A 214 -16.13 1.86 10.37
C LEU A 214 -16.62 2.31 8.99
N MET A 215 -16.91 1.36 8.09
CA MET A 215 -17.37 1.67 6.75
C MET A 215 -18.72 2.40 6.75
N THR A 216 -18.83 3.36 5.83
CA THR A 216 -20.06 4.07 5.54
C THR A 216 -20.46 3.84 4.09
N ARG A 217 -21.76 3.93 3.82
CA ARG A 217 -22.34 3.88 2.49
C ARG A 217 -22.05 5.16 1.73
N THR A 218 -21.76 5.04 0.44
CA THR A 218 -21.75 6.13 -0.54
C THR A 218 -22.65 5.78 -1.73
N ASP A 219 -23.22 6.80 -2.37
CA ASP A 219 -23.90 6.68 -3.67
C ASP A 219 -22.91 6.83 -4.84
N ASP A 220 -21.71 7.38 -4.58
CA ASP A 220 -20.63 7.50 -5.55
C ASP A 220 -19.81 6.19 -5.59
N VAL A 221 -20.37 5.21 -6.29
CA VAL A 221 -19.78 3.87 -6.44
C VAL A 221 -18.43 3.94 -7.17
N GLU A 222 -18.33 4.74 -8.22
CA GLU A 222 -17.11 4.88 -9.04
C GLU A 222 -15.92 5.35 -8.21
N ASN A 223 -16.15 6.18 -7.17
CA ASN A 223 -15.09 6.68 -6.29
C ASN A 223 -15.06 6.01 -4.91
N ALA A 224 -15.86 4.96 -4.68
CA ALA A 224 -15.82 4.22 -3.43
C ALA A 224 -14.45 3.57 -3.21
N THR A 225 -14.04 3.44 -1.95
CA THR A 225 -12.78 2.76 -1.59
C THR A 225 -12.94 1.25 -1.64
N PHE A 226 -14.10 0.75 -1.21
CA PHE A 226 -14.43 -0.66 -1.18
C PHE A 226 -15.79 -0.91 -1.81
N ASN A 227 -15.92 -2.05 -2.46
CA ASN A 227 -17.18 -2.63 -2.86
C ASN A 227 -17.58 -3.67 -1.80
N THR A 228 -18.88 -3.77 -1.49
CA THR A 228 -19.38 -4.79 -0.55
C THR A 228 -20.50 -5.59 -1.19
N GLY A 229 -20.30 -6.90 -1.32
CA GLY A 229 -21.34 -7.86 -1.69
C GLY A 229 -21.87 -8.57 -0.45
N THR A 230 -23.19 -8.71 -0.32
CA THR A 230 -23.78 -9.46 0.80
C THR A 230 -24.81 -10.45 0.28
N LEU A 231 -24.59 -11.73 0.56
CA LEU A 231 -25.58 -12.77 0.39
C LEU A 231 -26.33 -12.93 1.72
N ILE A 232 -27.67 -12.91 1.64
CA ILE A 232 -28.53 -13.01 2.82
C ILE A 232 -29.48 -14.20 2.61
N GLN A 233 -29.55 -15.08 3.60
CA GLN A 233 -30.36 -16.28 3.56
C GLN A 233 -31.29 -16.36 4.78
N MET A 234 -32.59 -16.49 4.53
CA MET A 234 -33.59 -16.74 5.58
C MET A 234 -33.59 -18.23 5.98
N PRO A 235 -34.01 -18.54 7.22
CA PRO A 235 -34.38 -19.90 7.60
C PRO A 235 -35.43 -20.50 6.64
N GLU A 236 -35.46 -21.83 6.56
CA GLU A 236 -36.42 -22.53 5.72
C GLU A 236 -37.87 -22.17 6.10
N GLY A 237 -38.69 -21.84 5.10
CA GLY A 237 -40.09 -21.44 5.30
C GLY A 237 -40.28 -19.97 5.69
N GLU A 238 -39.21 -19.21 5.92
CA GLU A 238 -39.27 -17.78 6.20
C GLU A 238 -38.91 -16.94 4.97
N THR A 239 -39.44 -15.70 4.93
CA THR A 239 -39.15 -14.75 3.86
C THR A 239 -38.95 -13.36 4.44
N MET A 240 -38.23 -12.50 3.73
CA MET A 240 -38.15 -11.08 4.06
C MET A 240 -39.33 -10.35 3.44
N ASP A 241 -40.06 -9.57 4.24
CA ASP A 241 -41.14 -8.75 3.72
C ASP A 241 -40.60 -7.50 3.01
N GLY A 242 -41.24 -7.14 1.90
CA GLY A 242 -40.80 -6.02 1.05
C GLY A 242 -40.90 -4.64 1.72
N GLU A 243 -41.81 -4.47 2.69
CA GLU A 243 -41.98 -3.19 3.38
C GLU A 243 -40.80 -2.91 4.32
N THR A 244 -40.39 -3.91 5.10
CA THR A 244 -39.20 -3.86 5.96
C THR A 244 -37.93 -3.70 5.14
N LEU A 245 -37.80 -4.39 4.00
CA LEU A 245 -36.69 -4.16 3.07
C LEU A 245 -36.63 -2.71 2.61
N SER A 246 -37.77 -2.15 2.17
CA SER A 246 -37.85 -0.74 1.72
C SER A 246 -37.46 0.24 2.84
N LYS A 247 -37.92 -0.01 4.07
CA LYS A 247 -37.53 0.77 5.26
C LYS A 247 -36.02 0.69 5.51
N ALA A 248 -35.43 -0.50 5.45
CA ALA A 248 -33.99 -0.70 5.65
C ALA A 248 -33.14 0.04 4.61
N PHE A 249 -33.52 0.00 3.32
CA PHE A 249 -32.83 0.75 2.27
C PHE A 249 -32.94 2.27 2.47
N LYS A 250 -34.11 2.76 2.86
CA LYS A 250 -34.33 4.18 3.16
C LYS A 250 -33.48 4.63 4.35
N GLU A 251 -33.51 3.86 5.44
CA GLU A 251 -32.70 4.12 6.64
C GLU A 251 -31.20 4.11 6.30
N SER A 252 -30.74 3.17 5.47
CA SER A 252 -29.34 3.12 5.03
C SER A 252 -28.93 4.36 4.25
N LYS A 253 -29.81 4.86 3.38
CA LYS A 253 -29.58 6.09 2.62
C LYS A 253 -29.55 7.34 3.51
N GLU A 254 -30.42 7.40 4.51
CA GLU A 254 -30.54 8.55 5.42
C GLU A 254 -29.43 8.59 6.47
N THR A 255 -28.97 7.43 6.96
CA THR A 255 -27.98 7.33 8.04
C THR A 255 -26.55 7.13 7.54
N GLY A 256 -26.36 6.69 6.30
CA GLY A 256 -25.06 6.28 5.77
C GLY A 256 -24.55 4.95 6.32
N ILE A 257 -25.32 4.26 7.18
CA ILE A 257 -24.96 2.94 7.69
C ILE A 257 -25.14 1.91 6.56
N PRO A 258 -24.17 1.01 6.32
CA PRO A 258 -24.31 -0.05 5.33
C PRO A 258 -25.60 -0.88 5.53
N VAL A 259 -26.34 -1.10 4.45
CA VAL A 259 -27.66 -1.75 4.50
C VAL A 259 -27.62 -3.13 5.18
N ARG A 260 -26.53 -3.90 5.04
CA ARG A 260 -26.35 -5.19 5.72
C ARG A 260 -26.44 -5.10 7.25
N HIS A 261 -25.94 -4.01 7.84
CA HIS A 261 -25.95 -3.81 9.29
C HIS A 261 -27.36 -3.45 9.79
N ILE A 262 -28.12 -2.73 8.98
CA ILE A 262 -29.52 -2.41 9.26
C ILE A 262 -30.38 -3.67 9.11
N LEU A 263 -30.19 -4.45 8.04
CA LEU A 263 -30.92 -5.69 7.80
C LEU A 263 -30.67 -6.74 8.89
N LYS A 264 -29.45 -6.84 9.45
CA LYS A 264 -29.18 -7.70 10.62
C LYS A 264 -30.05 -7.36 11.84
N LYS A 265 -30.46 -6.09 12.00
CA LYS A 265 -31.36 -5.67 13.09
C LYS A 265 -32.81 -6.06 12.82
N TYR A 266 -33.26 -5.91 11.58
CA TYR A 266 -34.64 -6.24 11.19
C TYR A 266 -34.87 -7.75 11.03
N PHE A 267 -33.86 -8.49 10.59
CA PHE A 267 -33.90 -9.93 10.34
C PHE A 267 -32.77 -10.66 11.10
N PRO A 268 -32.81 -10.68 12.44
CA PRO A 268 -31.76 -11.29 13.26
C PRO A 268 -31.62 -12.81 13.06
N GLN A 269 -32.64 -13.47 12.52
CA GLN A 269 -32.64 -14.89 12.20
C GLN A 269 -31.99 -15.21 10.85
N ALA A 270 -31.75 -14.21 10.00
CA ALA A 270 -31.14 -14.42 8.70
C ALA A 270 -29.62 -14.62 8.82
N SER A 271 -29.07 -15.49 7.97
CA SER A 271 -27.63 -15.65 7.82
C SER A 271 -27.10 -14.62 6.81
N PHE A 272 -25.95 -14.01 7.12
CA PHE A 272 -25.30 -12.99 6.29
C PHE A 272 -23.88 -13.42 5.96
N LEU A 273 -23.59 -13.56 4.67
CA LEU A 273 -22.22 -13.71 4.15
C LEU A 273 -21.85 -12.43 3.42
N THR A 274 -20.82 -11.73 3.89
CA THR A 274 -20.35 -10.47 3.27
C THR A 274 -18.96 -10.65 2.71
N GLU A 275 -18.78 -10.19 1.48
CA GLU A 275 -17.49 -10.05 0.83
C GLU A 275 -17.19 -8.56 0.66
N ILE A 276 -15.94 -8.17 0.97
CA ILE A 276 -15.44 -6.80 0.80
C ILE A 276 -14.32 -6.88 -0.22
N THR A 277 -14.44 -6.13 -1.32
CA THR A 277 -13.46 -6.11 -2.41
C THR A 277 -13.00 -4.68 -2.68
N PRO A 278 -11.88 -4.49 -3.41
CA PRO A 278 -11.46 -3.15 -3.85
C PRO A 278 -12.57 -2.44 -4.64
N GLY A 279 -12.69 -1.13 -4.42
CA GLY A 279 -13.53 -0.26 -5.25
C GLY A 279 -12.94 -0.05 -6.65
N ASP A 280 -13.79 0.33 -7.62
CA ASP A 280 -13.40 0.46 -9.05
C ASP A 280 -12.30 1.50 -9.31
N SER A 281 -12.14 2.44 -8.38
CA SER A 281 -11.13 3.49 -8.43
C SER A 281 -9.73 3.06 -7.99
N VAL A 282 -9.60 1.89 -7.37
CA VAL A 282 -8.32 1.32 -6.96
C VAL A 282 -7.48 1.01 -8.20
N PRO A 283 -6.18 1.35 -8.24
CA PRO A 283 -5.34 1.04 -9.40
C PRO A 283 -5.13 -0.47 -9.56
N ASP A 284 -5.09 -0.95 -10.79
CA ASP A 284 -4.59 -2.30 -11.06
C ASP A 284 -3.08 -2.40 -10.79
N ILE A 285 -2.61 -3.59 -10.38
CA ILE A 285 -1.18 -3.87 -10.32
C ILE A 285 -0.59 -3.87 -11.75
N SER A 286 0.20 -2.84 -12.08
CA SER A 286 0.91 -2.81 -13.36
C SER A 286 2.01 -3.87 -13.41
N LYS A 287 1.86 -4.83 -14.33
CA LYS A 287 2.79 -5.94 -14.51
C LYS A 287 3.96 -5.57 -15.41
N ARG A 288 5.17 -6.03 -15.04
CA ARG A 288 6.33 -6.00 -15.95
C ARG A 288 6.08 -6.96 -17.11
N THR A 289 5.91 -6.46 -18.32
CA THR A 289 5.80 -7.30 -19.51
C THR A 289 7.12 -8.07 -19.71
N PRO A 290 7.08 -9.40 -19.96
CA PRO A 290 8.27 -10.15 -20.32
C PRO A 290 8.95 -9.53 -21.54
N ARG A 291 10.28 -9.57 -21.60
CA ARG A 291 10.96 -9.27 -22.87
C ARG A 291 10.50 -10.31 -23.89
N LYS A 292 9.98 -9.84 -25.03
CA LYS A 292 9.85 -10.67 -26.24
C LYS A 292 11.24 -11.01 -26.76
#